data_AF-A0A920NRP5-F1
#
_entry.id   AF-A0A920NRP5-F1
#
_cell.length_a   1.000
_cell.length_b   1.000
_cell.length_c   1.000
_cell.angle_alpha   90.00
_cell.angle_beta   90.00
_cell.angle_gamma   90.00
#
_symmetry.space_group_name_H-M   'P 1'
#
loop_
_entity.id
_entity.type
_entity.pdbx_description
1 polymer ?
#
loop_
_entity_poly.entity_id
_entity_poly.type
_entity_poly.pdbx_seq_one_letter_code
_entity_poly.pdbx_strand_id
1 'polypeptide(L)'
;MILQGKEVLEEDQTSGKRAFRFFKGPLFGNIILADEINRTPPKTQAALLEAMQEHKVTAAGNTYDLEEPFFVLATQNPIEQEGTYPLPEAQLDRFMFNILIDYPSRKDEVSIVQTTTDVTDIV
;
A
#
# COMPACT_ATOMS: atom_id res chain seq x y z
N MET A 1 8.18 6.44 -9.02
CA MET A 1 7.20 6.62 -7.93
C MET A 1 6.17 5.50 -8.04
N ILE A 2 6.58 4.29 -7.64
CA ILE A 2 5.94 3.02 -8.03
C ILE A 2 4.48 2.95 -7.56
N LEU A 3 4.17 3.51 -6.38
CA LEU A 3 2.83 3.56 -5.83
C LEU A 3 1.83 4.33 -6.69
N GLN A 4 2.27 5.44 -7.26
CA GLN A 4 1.45 6.29 -8.12
C GLN A 4 1.38 5.73 -9.55
N GLY A 5 2.45 5.09 -10.03
CA GLY A 5 2.47 4.47 -11.34
C GLY A 5 3.76 4.74 -12.09
N LYS A 6 3.79 4.32 -13.36
CA LYS A 6 4.94 4.52 -14.24
C LYS A 6 4.48 4.98 -15.61
N GLU A 7 5.23 5.90 -16.21
CA GLU A 7 5.13 6.18 -17.64
C GLU A 7 6.12 5.31 -18.40
N VAL A 8 5.65 4.74 -19.50
CA VAL A 8 6.46 3.95 -20.41
C VAL A 8 6.31 4.55 -21.79
N LEU A 9 7.44 4.74 -22.48
CA LEU A 9 7.45 5.14 -23.88
C LEU A 9 7.12 3.91 -24.73
N GLU A 10 5.97 3.91 -25.38
CA GLU A 10 5.51 2.85 -26.27
C GLU A 10 5.66 3.35 -27.72
N GLU A 11 6.24 2.52 -28.58
CA GLU A 11 6.37 2.80 -30.02
C GLU A 11 5.32 1.97 -30.77
N ASP A 12 4.42 2.64 -31.49
CA ASP A 12 3.43 1.97 -32.31
C ASP A 12 4.14 1.28 -33.49
N GLN A 13 4.11 -0.05 -33.50
CA GLN A 13 4.79 -0.87 -34.52
C GLN A 13 4.26 -0.63 -35.93
N THR A 14 3.05 -0.07 -36.06
CA THR A 14 2.39 0.20 -37.35
C THR A 14 2.72 1.59 -37.88
N SER A 15 2.86 2.59 -37.00
CA SER A 15 3.04 4.00 -37.39
C SER A 15 4.42 4.58 -37.05
N GLY A 16 5.26 3.86 -36.33
CA GLY A 16 6.57 4.33 -35.82
C GLY A 16 6.48 5.52 -34.87
N LYS A 17 5.28 5.84 -34.36
CA LYS A 17 5.07 6.99 -33.47
C LYS A 17 5.33 6.56 -32.05
N ARG A 18 6.06 7.40 -31.31
CA ARG A 18 6.34 7.21 -29.89
C ARG A 18 5.31 7.98 -29.07
N ALA A 19 4.67 7.30 -28.12
CA ALA A 19 3.72 7.89 -27.19
C ALA A 19 4.05 7.45 -25.76
N PHE A 20 3.88 8.35 -24.79
CA PHE A 20 3.96 7.98 -23.38
C PHE A 20 2.63 7.37 -22.96
N ARG A 21 2.69 6.19 -22.35
CA ARG A 21 1.54 5.51 -21.76
C ARG A 21 1.72 5.42 -20.25
N PHE A 22 0.72 5.89 -19.53
CA PHE A 22 0.70 5.82 -18.07
C PHE A 22 0.09 4.50 -17.60
N PHE A 23 0.80 3.81 -16.71
CA PHE A 23 0.32 2.62 -16.01
C PHE A 23 0.05 3.00 -14.56
N LYS A 24 -1.23 2.91 -14.17
CA LYS A 24 -1.72 3.15 -12.80
C LYS A 24 -0.99 2.26 -11.81
N GLY A 25 -0.51 2.85 -10.72
CA GLY A 25 0.10 2.12 -9.60
C GLY A 25 -0.93 1.50 -8.65
N PRO A 26 -0.47 0.82 -7.59
CA PRO A 26 -1.35 0.16 -6.63
C PRO A 26 -2.29 1.13 -5.89
N LEU A 27 -1.97 2.43 -5.77
CA LEU A 27 -2.85 3.41 -5.11
C LEU A 27 -4.21 3.59 -5.80
N PHE A 28 -4.38 3.10 -7.03
CA PHE A 28 -5.64 3.18 -7.76
C PHE A 28 -6.65 2.09 -7.38
N GLY A 29 -6.38 1.28 -6.34
CA GLY A 29 -7.34 0.32 -5.78
C GLY A 29 -8.14 0.91 -4.62
N ASN A 30 -9.28 0.29 -4.29
CA ASN A 30 -10.15 0.74 -3.18
C ASN A 30 -9.60 0.40 -1.78
N ILE A 31 -8.84 -0.69 -1.65
CA ILE A 31 -8.23 -1.12 -0.39
C ILE A 31 -6.75 -1.36 -0.63
N ILE A 32 -5.90 -0.61 0.07
CA ILE A 32 -4.46 -0.68 -0.04
C ILE A 32 -3.90 -1.24 1.26
N LEU A 33 -3.22 -2.39 1.18
CA LEU A 33 -2.44 -2.91 2.29
C LEU A 33 -0.97 -2.49 2.09
N ALA A 34 -0.52 -1.59 2.94
CA ALA A 34 0.86 -1.12 2.99
C ALA A 34 1.58 -1.84 4.13
N ASP A 35 2.24 -2.95 3.80
CA ASP A 35 2.97 -3.74 4.77
C ASP A 35 4.31 -3.09 5.13
N GLU A 36 4.66 -3.11 6.41
CA GLU A 36 5.89 -2.57 6.99
C GLU A 36 6.23 -1.17 6.45
N ILE A 37 5.29 -0.22 6.56
CA ILE A 37 5.44 1.11 5.94
C ILE A 37 6.71 1.83 6.40
N ASN A 38 7.17 1.53 7.61
CA ASN A 38 8.40 2.03 8.19
C ASN A 38 9.67 1.53 7.47
N ARG A 39 9.62 0.51 6.60
CA ARG A 39 10.77 0.09 5.78
C ARG A 39 10.82 0.74 4.40
N THR A 40 9.74 1.42 4.02
CA THR A 40 9.70 2.11 2.73
C THR A 40 10.44 3.45 2.81
N PRO A 41 11.15 3.88 1.74
CA PRO A 41 11.84 5.17 1.74
C PRO A 41 10.89 6.33 2.04
N PRO A 42 11.35 7.43 2.67
CA PRO A 42 10.49 8.56 3.05
C PRO A 42 9.69 9.17 1.89
N LYS A 43 10.24 9.14 0.67
CA LYS A 43 9.55 9.59 -0.54
C LYS A 43 8.34 8.72 -0.90
N THR A 44 8.43 7.42 -0.66
CA THR A 44 7.33 6.46 -0.88
C THR A 44 6.26 6.62 0.19
N GLN A 45 6.66 6.78 1.45
CA GLN A 45 5.75 7.09 2.56
C GLN A 45 4.97 8.38 2.28
N ALA A 46 5.66 9.46 1.89
CA ALA A 46 5.04 10.73 1.55
C ALA A 46 4.02 10.60 0.41
N ALA A 47 4.33 9.83 -0.64
CA ALA A 47 3.41 9.61 -1.75
C ALA A 47 2.14 8.85 -1.35
N LEU A 48 2.24 7.90 -0.40
CA LEU A 48 1.08 7.20 0.16
C LEU A 48 0.23 8.15 1.02
N LEU A 49 0.87 8.92 1.92
CA LEU A 49 0.18 9.85 2.81
C LEU A 49 -0.48 11.02 2.07
N GLU A 50 0.15 11.49 1.00
CA GLU A 50 -0.44 12.48 0.09
C GLU A 50 -1.70 11.92 -0.57
N ALA A 51 -1.63 10.71 -1.10
CA ALA A 51 -2.79 10.04 -1.70
C ALA A 51 -3.93 9.82 -0.69
N MET A 52 -3.60 9.47 0.56
CA MET A 52 -4.56 9.36 1.66
C MET A 52 -5.22 10.70 2.01
N GLN A 53 -4.46 11.80 1.96
CA GLN A 53 -4.97 13.11 2.38
C GLN A 53 -5.77 13.80 1.28
N GLU A 54 -5.28 13.74 0.05
CA GLU A 54 -5.82 14.48 -1.09
C GLU A 54 -6.82 13.65 -1.90
N HIS A 55 -6.89 12.33 -1.66
CA HIS A 55 -7.69 11.38 -2.44
C HIS A 55 -7.40 11.46 -3.94
N LYS A 56 -6.16 11.83 -4.27
CA LYS A 56 -5.67 12.11 -5.61
C LYS A 56 -4.23 11.65 -5.74
N VAL A 57 -3.83 11.34 -6.97
CA VAL A 57 -2.47 10.98 -7.33
C VAL A 57 -2.02 11.85 -8.50
N THR A 58 -0.88 12.53 -8.35
CA THR A 58 -0.29 13.35 -9.43
C THR A 58 0.93 12.68 -10.03
N ALA A 59 0.79 12.16 -11.25
CA ALA A 59 1.87 11.52 -11.98
C ALA A 59 2.09 12.18 -13.33
N ALA A 60 3.34 12.55 -13.61
CA ALA A 60 3.78 13.13 -14.89
C ALA A 60 2.95 14.34 -15.36
N GLY A 61 2.64 15.24 -14.41
CA GLY A 61 1.87 16.46 -14.69
C GLY A 61 0.37 16.25 -14.85
N ASN A 62 -0.13 15.01 -14.72
CA ASN A 62 -1.55 14.71 -14.69
C ASN A 62 -1.98 14.32 -13.28
N THR A 63 -3.07 14.90 -12.80
CA THR A 63 -3.69 14.55 -11.53
C THR A 63 -4.89 13.64 -11.79
N TYR A 64 -4.97 12.55 -11.03
CA TYR A 64 -6.02 11.56 -11.11
C TYR A 64 -6.72 11.46 -9.76
N ASP A 65 -8.05 11.49 -9.76
CA ASP A 65 -8.83 11.19 -8.56
C ASP A 65 -8.78 9.68 -8.27
N LEU A 66 -8.74 9.34 -6.98
CA LEU A 66 -8.87 7.97 -6.51
C LEU A 66 -10.34 7.57 -6.44
N GLU A 67 -10.63 6.32 -6.74
CA GLU A 67 -11.99 5.81 -6.75
C GLU A 67 -12.46 5.52 -5.32
N GLU A 68 -13.61 6.08 -4.95
CA GLU A 68 -14.19 5.89 -3.62
C GLU A 68 -15.04 4.61 -3.54
N PRO A 69 -14.96 3.86 -2.42
CA PRO A 69 -14.21 4.18 -1.22
C PRO A 69 -12.70 3.89 -1.36
N PHE A 70 -11.87 4.74 -0.77
CA PHE A 70 -10.42 4.54 -0.69
C PHE A 70 -9.95 4.33 0.76
N PHE A 71 -9.46 3.12 1.07
CA PHE A 71 -8.96 2.74 2.38
C PHE A 71 -7.51 2.30 2.34
N VAL A 72 -6.73 2.76 3.32
CA VAL A 72 -5.36 2.32 3.53
C VAL A 72 -5.24 1.63 4.87
N LEU A 73 -4.79 0.38 4.83
CA LEU A 73 -4.37 -0.40 5.98
C LEU A 73 -2.84 -0.44 5.97
N ALA A 74 -2.22 -0.05 7.07
CA ALA A 74 -0.78 -0.05 7.18
C ALA A 74 -0.32 -0.84 8.40
N THR A 75 0.76 -1.59 8.25
CA THR A 75 1.43 -2.26 9.35
C THR A 75 2.78 -1.60 9.61
N GLN A 76 3.25 -1.71 10.85
CA GLN A 76 4.59 -1.31 11.24
C GLN A 76 5.18 -2.40 12.11
N ASN A 77 6.42 -2.79 11.84
CA ASN A 77 7.16 -3.71 12.71
C ASN A 77 7.98 -2.86 13.71
N PRO A 78 7.65 -2.86 15.01
CA PRO A 78 8.31 -2.00 15.99
C PRO A 78 9.65 -2.57 16.49
N ILE A 79 9.97 -3.82 16.18
CA ILE A 79 11.11 -4.54 16.77
C ILE A 79 12.38 -4.38 15.93
N GLU A 80 12.24 -4.35 14.60
CA GLU A 80 13.38 -4.23 13.68
C GLU A 80 13.71 -2.75 13.41
N GLN A 81 14.90 -2.30 13.79
CA GLN A 81 15.33 -0.90 13.58
C GLN A 81 16.25 -0.71 12.37
N GLU A 82 16.87 -1.79 11.87
CA GLU A 82 17.78 -1.70 10.73
C GLU A 82 17.01 -1.44 9.42
N GLY A 83 17.42 -0.41 8.67
CA GLY A 83 16.78 -0.07 7.40
C GLY A 83 15.37 0.50 7.55
N THR A 84 15.04 1.07 8.70
CA THR A 84 13.74 1.71 8.94
C THR A 84 13.79 3.23 8.89
N TYR A 85 12.68 3.80 8.45
CA TYR A 85 12.34 5.20 8.38
C TYR A 85 11.09 5.40 9.24
N PRO A 86 11.24 5.78 10.52
CA PRO A 86 10.11 5.95 11.42
C PRO A 86 9.19 7.04 10.89
N LEU A 87 7.88 6.79 10.96
CA LEU A 87 6.90 7.82 10.64
C LEU A 87 6.85 8.82 11.81
N PRO A 88 7.04 10.14 11.54
CA PRO A 88 6.77 11.17 12.52
C PRO A 88 5.34 11.08 13.05
N GLU A 89 5.10 11.50 14.28
CA GLU A 89 3.77 11.52 14.90
C GLU A 89 2.74 12.27 14.05
N ALA A 90 3.14 13.42 13.47
CA ALA A 90 2.30 14.19 12.55
C ALA A 90 1.91 13.45 11.26
N GLN A 91 2.60 12.36 10.91
CA GLN A 91 2.23 11.47 9.80
C GLN A 91 1.27 10.37 10.24
N LEU A 92 1.47 9.84 11.45
CA LEU A 92 0.57 8.86 12.07
C LEU A 92 -0.82 9.44 12.33
N ASP A 93 -0.92 10.75 12.62
CA ASP A 93 -2.18 11.46 12.83
C ASP A 93 -3.13 11.45 11.60
N ARG A 94 -2.60 11.12 10.40
CA ARG A 94 -3.42 10.94 9.19
C ARG A 94 -4.18 9.61 9.18
N PHE A 95 -3.88 8.68 10.08
CA PHE A 95 -4.61 7.44 10.23
C PHE A 95 -5.75 7.62 11.24
N MET A 96 -6.94 7.16 10.86
CA MET A 96 -8.11 7.22 11.76
C MET A 96 -7.94 6.37 13.02
N PHE A 97 -7.23 5.25 12.91
CA PHE A 97 -6.97 4.32 14.01
C PHE A 97 -5.53 3.84 14.01
N ASN A 98 -4.98 3.66 15.21
CA ASN A 98 -3.76 2.91 15.46
C ASN A 98 -4.12 1.70 16.34
N ILE A 99 -3.98 0.49 15.79
CA ILE A 99 -4.34 -0.76 16.46
C ILE A 99 -3.04 -1.48 16.85
N LEU A 100 -2.85 -1.68 18.15
CA LEU A 100 -1.77 -2.51 18.66
C LEU A 100 -2.21 -3.97 18.62
N ILE A 101 -1.55 -4.76 17.79
CA ILE A 101 -1.79 -6.20 17.66
C ILE A 101 -0.76 -6.93 18.52
N ASP A 102 -1.22 -7.72 19.48
CA ASP A 102 -0.39 -8.60 20.30
C ASP A 102 -0.55 -10.06 19.84
N TYR A 103 0.33 -10.93 20.32
CA TYR A 103 0.25 -12.36 20.06
C TYR A 103 -1.04 -12.95 20.62
N PRO A 104 -1.69 -13.87 19.88
CA PRO A 104 -2.86 -14.57 20.39
C PRO A 104 -2.51 -15.34 21.65
N SER A 105 -3.48 -15.51 22.55
CA SER A 105 -3.30 -16.41 23.68
C SER A 105 -3.06 -17.84 23.17
N ARG A 106 -2.38 -18.69 23.94
CA ARG A 106 -2.16 -20.10 23.55
C ARG A 106 -3.46 -20.82 23.18
N LYS A 107 -4.57 -20.50 23.84
CA LYS A 107 -5.88 -21.08 23.53
C LYS A 107 -6.40 -20.61 22.16
N ASP A 108 -6.26 -19.32 21.87
CA ASP A 108 -6.69 -18.73 20.60
C ASP A 108 -5.77 -19.18 19.46
N GLU A 109 -4.46 -19.29 19.69
CA GLU A 109 -3.50 -19.84 18.74
C GLU A 109 -3.86 -21.28 18.35
N VAL A 110 -4.16 -22.14 19.33
CA VAL A 110 -4.65 -23.51 19.07
C VAL A 110 -5.95 -23.48 18.26
N SER A 111 -6.88 -22.58 18.59
CA SER A 111 -8.15 -22.43 17.84
C SER A 111 -7.93 -21.96 16.40
N ILE A 112 -7.00 -21.04 16.17
CA ILE A 112 -6.63 -20.53 14.84
C ILE A 112 -6.04 -21.66 14.00
N VAL A 113 -5.11 -22.44 14.57
CA VAL A 113 -4.53 -23.60 13.89
C VAL A 113 -5.61 -24.62 13.54
N GLN A 114 -6.52 -24.94 14.47
CA GLN A 114 -7.61 -25.87 14.22
C GLN A 114 -8.53 -25.39 13.08
N THR A 115 -8.95 -24.13 13.12
CA THR A 115 -9.87 -23.54 12.11
C THR A 115 -9.21 -23.42 10.73
N THR A 116 -7.91 -23.11 10.68
CA THR A 116 -7.18 -22.94 9.42
C THR A 116 -6.73 -24.29 8.83
N THR A 117 -6.62 -25.33 9.66
CA THR A 117 -6.23 -26.69 9.26
C THR A 117 -7.43 -27.61 9.01
N ASP A 118 -8.65 -27.06 8.92
CA ASP A 118 -9.77 -27.76 8.28
C ASP A 118 -9.48 -27.83 6.77
N VAL A 119 -8.53 -28.70 6.41
CA VAL A 119 -8.38 -29.27 5.08
C VAL A 119 -9.70 -29.95 4.82
N THR A 120 -10.59 -29.22 4.14
CA THR A 120 -11.72 -29.83 3.47
C THR A 120 -11.08 -30.77 2.46
N ASP A 121 -11.08 -32.06 2.76
CA ASP A 121 -10.70 -33.11 1.84
C ASP A 121 -11.49 -32.91 0.54
N ILE A 122 -10.82 -32.33 -0.47
CA ILE A 122 -11.31 -32.31 -1.84
C ILE A 122 -11.07 -33.72 -2.36
N VAL A 123 -12.06 -34.59 -2.17
CA VAL A 123 -12.19 -35.88 -2.87
C VAL A 123 -13.27 -35.75 -3.95
#